data_AF-A0A839IBN7-F1
#
_entry.id   AF-A0A839IBN7-F1
#
_cell.length_a   1.000
_cell.length_b   1.000
_cell.length_c   1.000
_cell.angle_alpha   90.00
_cell.angle_beta   90.00
_cell.angle_gamma   90.00
#
_symmetry.space_group_name_H-M   'P 1'
#
loop_
_entity.id
_entity.type
_entity.pdbx_description
1 polymer ?
#
loop_
_entity_poly.entity_id
_entity_poly.type
_entity_poly.pdbx_seq_one_letter_code
_entity_poly.pdbx_strand_id
1 'polypeptide(L)'
;MYWFLFLGGSVICLIVFIMHFQAVEKKRVLTANKRRRFDNQSTMVEFDSDTDRKDKIERAIKGNLTAQLALGADLELVDQNGSIKWYLKAAEQRSQQAYYALVRLYDNNYDDHDAKEKSGYWDAVLGDSKGDVVSSLSLGKMYLEGKGCEKSIETGTKIITTLALNNDLSAQWFLAQWYQKLENGHPEGFYWMLRAAYQDDPKAMVTVSSCYYHGIGTPQNIYKAIYWSERGGELKSPEAQLRSSQYNQNISSSHNAVAYVWAYLAVANGYEEAHSFRNELEQILPLENLLTIQNVARKLHGLMDEKPVKKHSVIRLLNKFYVREHYLPPEDINEECNMYTD
;
A
#
# COMPACT_ATOMS: atom_id res chain seq x y z
N MET A 1 25.40 32.81 -29.15
CA MET A 1 25.91 32.45 -27.81
C MET A 1 25.25 31.15 -27.32
N TYR A 2 25.44 30.02 -28.02
CA TYR A 2 24.92 28.69 -27.62
C TYR A 2 25.72 27.56 -28.28
N TRP A 3 27.05 27.54 -28.15
CA TRP A 3 27.89 26.45 -28.70
C TRP A 3 28.88 25.83 -27.70
N PHE A 4 28.86 26.23 -26.43
CA PHE A 4 29.80 25.71 -25.41
C PHE A 4 29.21 24.68 -24.42
N LEU A 5 27.93 24.31 -24.52
CA LEU A 5 27.29 23.40 -23.56
C LEU A 5 27.27 21.92 -23.96
N PHE A 6 27.71 21.55 -25.18
CA PHE A 6 27.65 20.15 -25.64
C PHE A 6 28.93 19.33 -25.41
N LEU A 7 30.08 19.97 -25.14
CA LEU A 7 31.35 19.27 -24.93
C LEU A 7 31.56 18.79 -23.49
N GLY A 8 30.96 19.45 -22.49
CA GLY A 8 31.12 19.10 -21.07
C GLY A 8 30.43 17.79 -20.67
N GLY A 9 29.25 17.50 -21.24
CA GLY A 9 28.48 16.29 -20.92
C GLY A 9 29.15 15.00 -21.41
N SER A 10 29.83 15.05 -22.56
CA SER A 10 30.54 13.90 -23.13
C SER A 10 31.74 13.46 -22.28
N VAL A 11 32.51 14.42 -21.75
CA VAL A 11 33.68 14.14 -20.92
C VAL A 11 33.28 13.55 -19.57
N ILE A 12 32.20 14.04 -18.96
CA ILE A 12 31.69 13.51 -17.69
C ILE A 12 31.22 12.06 -17.85
N CYS A 13 30.48 11.75 -18.92
CA CYS A 13 30.06 10.37 -19.20
C CYS A 13 31.25 9.42 -19.40
N LEU A 14 32.31 9.89 -20.06
CA LEU A 14 33.54 9.12 -20.29
C LEU A 14 34.29 8.84 -18.97
N ILE A 15 34.35 9.83 -18.08
CA ILE A 15 34.94 9.67 -16.74
C ILE A 15 34.13 8.67 -15.90
N VAL A 16 32.80 8.76 -15.90
CA VAL A 16 31.94 7.81 -15.17
C VAL A 16 32.11 6.39 -15.73
N PHE A 17 32.21 6.23 -17.04
CA PHE A 17 32.44 4.94 -17.67
C PHE A 17 33.81 4.35 -17.31
N ILE A 18 34.87 5.16 -17.30
CA ILE A 18 36.22 4.73 -16.89
C ILE A 18 36.24 4.35 -15.40
N MET A 19 35.60 5.15 -14.54
CA MET A 19 35.51 4.83 -13.10
C MET A 19 34.74 3.53 -12.86
N HIS A 20 33.64 3.30 -13.59
CA HIS A 20 32.87 2.06 -13.51
C HIS A 20 33.71 0.86 -13.98
N PHE A 21 34.40 0.99 -15.12
CA PHE A 21 35.27 -0.05 -15.65
C PHE A 21 36.42 -0.39 -14.69
N GLN A 22 37.10 0.62 -14.14
CA GLN A 22 38.16 0.43 -13.14
C GLN A 22 37.64 -0.22 -11.85
N ALA A 23 36.41 0.09 -11.43
CA ALA A 23 35.79 -0.54 -10.27
C ALA A 23 35.48 -2.03 -10.52
N VAL A 24 34.98 -2.38 -11.71
CA VAL A 24 34.75 -3.77 -12.13
C VAL A 24 36.06 -4.55 -12.19
N GLU A 25 37.12 -3.95 -12.74
CA GLU A 25 38.42 -4.61 -12.87
C GLU A 25 39.13 -4.79 -11.53
N LYS A 26 39.08 -3.78 -10.64
CA LYS A 26 39.54 -3.92 -9.26
C LYS A 26 38.81 -5.06 -8.54
N LYS A 27 37.49 -5.15 -8.69
CA LYS A 27 36.71 -6.27 -8.12
C LYS A 27 37.23 -7.60 -8.67
N ARG A 28 37.35 -7.76 -10.00
CA ARG A 28 37.87 -8.99 -10.64
C ARG A 28 39.24 -9.41 -10.12
N VAL A 29 40.18 -8.47 -9.97
CA VAL A 29 41.53 -8.74 -9.44
C VAL A 29 41.49 -9.14 -7.96
N LEU A 30 40.65 -8.48 -7.15
CA LEU A 30 40.44 -8.86 -5.75
C LEU A 30 39.87 -10.27 -5.63
N THR A 31 38.95 -10.64 -6.51
CA THR A 31 38.38 -11.99 -6.59
C THR A 31 39.44 -13.03 -6.99
N ALA A 32 40.28 -12.71 -7.99
CA ALA A 32 41.37 -13.59 -8.43
C ALA A 32 42.44 -13.78 -7.34
N ASN A 33 42.77 -12.72 -6.60
CA ASN A 33 43.73 -12.79 -5.50
C ASN A 33 43.18 -13.54 -4.27
N LYS A 34 41.87 -13.44 -4.01
CA LYS A 34 41.21 -14.26 -2.99
C LYS A 34 41.20 -15.74 -3.37
N ARG A 35 40.92 -16.09 -4.63
CA ARG A 35 41.05 -17.47 -5.14
C ARG A 35 42.47 -18.01 -4.96
N ARG A 36 43.50 -17.26 -5.37
CA ARG A 36 44.91 -17.65 -5.17
C ARG A 36 45.31 -17.81 -3.70
N ARG A 37 44.75 -16.99 -2.81
CA ARG A 37 44.98 -17.14 -1.36
C ARG A 37 44.34 -18.41 -0.81
N PHE A 38 43.15 -18.76 -1.28
CA PHE A 38 42.50 -20.02 -0.94
C PHE A 38 43.35 -21.22 -1.40
N ASP A 39 43.84 -21.20 -2.64
CA ASP A 39 44.71 -22.25 -3.22
C ASP A 39 46.06 -22.39 -2.49
N ASN A 40 46.60 -21.31 -1.93
CA ASN A 40 47.87 -21.35 -1.19
C ASN A 40 47.70 -21.81 0.26
N GLN A 41 46.52 -21.63 0.86
CA GLN A 41 46.25 -21.98 2.25
C GLN A 41 45.94 -23.48 2.45
N SER A 42 45.67 -24.21 1.36
CA SER A 42 45.39 -25.66 1.31
C SER A 42 46.64 -26.56 1.36
N THR A 43 47.81 -26.05 1.76
CA THR A 43 49.07 -26.83 1.79
C THR A 43 49.45 -27.40 3.17
N MET A 44 48.55 -27.42 4.17
CA MET A 44 48.82 -28.13 5.42
C MET A 44 47.54 -28.73 6.02
N VAL A 45 47.62 -30.04 6.30
CA VAL A 45 46.56 -31.01 6.69
C VAL A 45 45.86 -31.67 5.49
N GLU A 46 46.37 -32.83 5.05
CA GLU A 46 45.64 -33.80 4.23
C GLU A 46 44.54 -34.47 5.08
N PHE A 47 43.45 -33.73 5.31
CA PHE A 47 42.15 -34.32 5.56
C PHE A 47 41.57 -34.61 4.16
N ASP A 48 41.01 -35.79 3.91
CA ASP A 48 40.59 -36.21 2.56
C ASP A 48 39.45 -35.30 2.04
N SER A 49 39.83 -34.22 1.35
CA SER A 49 38.94 -33.14 0.95
C SER A 49 37.85 -33.60 -0.01
N ASP A 50 38.09 -34.71 -0.71
CA ASP A 50 37.16 -35.29 -1.66
C ASP A 50 36.04 -36.09 -0.97
N THR A 51 36.34 -36.81 0.12
CA THR A 51 35.31 -37.47 0.92
C THR A 51 34.44 -36.44 1.65
N ASP A 52 35.04 -35.41 2.24
CA ASP A 52 34.30 -34.33 2.89
C ASP A 52 33.37 -33.57 1.92
N ARG A 53 33.85 -33.31 0.70
CA ARG A 53 33.03 -32.67 -0.34
C ARG A 53 31.85 -33.56 -0.75
N LYS A 54 32.07 -34.87 -0.95
CA LYS A 54 31.02 -35.82 -1.30
C LYS A 54 29.97 -35.93 -0.20
N ASP A 55 30.39 -36.04 1.05
CA ASP A 55 29.49 -36.09 2.21
C ASP A 55 28.66 -34.80 2.33
N LYS A 56 29.28 -33.62 2.14
CA LYS A 56 28.55 -32.34 2.14
C LYS A 56 27.48 -32.30 1.06
N ILE A 57 27.80 -32.73 -0.16
CA ILE A 57 26.85 -32.82 -1.28
C ILE A 57 25.70 -33.77 -0.93
N GLU A 58 26.01 -34.95 -0.41
CA GLU A 58 25.00 -35.94 -0.03
C GLU A 58 24.05 -35.40 1.04
N ARG A 59 24.60 -34.77 2.10
CA ARG A 59 23.79 -34.12 3.14
C ARG A 59 22.90 -33.03 2.58
N ALA A 60 23.41 -32.20 1.68
CA ALA A 60 22.63 -31.13 1.06
C ALA A 60 21.50 -31.66 0.16
N ILE A 61 21.77 -32.74 -0.59
CA ILE A 61 20.75 -33.46 -1.39
C ILE A 61 19.67 -34.02 -0.47
N LYS A 62 20.04 -34.56 0.70
CA LYS A 62 19.12 -35.05 1.73
C LYS A 62 18.34 -33.93 2.46
N GLY A 63 18.52 -32.67 2.08
CA GLY A 63 17.78 -31.54 2.66
C GLY A 63 18.48 -30.84 3.84
N ASN A 64 19.72 -31.21 4.19
CA ASN A 64 20.41 -30.57 5.31
C ASN A 64 20.67 -29.08 5.02
N LEU A 65 19.99 -28.19 5.74
CA LEU A 65 20.07 -26.74 5.54
C LEU A 65 21.51 -26.20 5.63
N THR A 66 22.28 -26.64 6.62
CA THR A 66 23.66 -26.15 6.80
C THR A 66 24.55 -26.56 5.63
N ALA A 67 24.39 -27.80 5.14
CA ALA A 67 25.11 -28.29 3.98
C ALA A 67 24.71 -27.56 2.69
N GLN A 68 23.42 -27.25 2.50
CA GLN A 68 22.93 -26.46 1.36
C GLN A 68 23.52 -25.05 1.37
N LEU A 69 23.51 -24.37 2.52
CA LEU A 69 24.11 -23.04 2.67
C LEU A 69 25.62 -23.05 2.42
N ALA A 70 26.32 -24.06 2.95
CA ALA A 70 27.76 -24.23 2.75
C ALA A 70 28.11 -24.49 1.29
N LEU A 71 27.38 -25.36 0.59
CA LEU A 71 27.59 -25.59 -0.85
C LEU A 71 27.25 -24.36 -1.68
N GLY A 72 26.18 -23.64 -1.33
CA GLY A 72 25.85 -22.35 -1.94
C GLY A 72 27.04 -21.39 -1.87
N ALA A 73 27.63 -21.24 -0.67
CA ALA A 73 28.76 -20.36 -0.43
C ALA A 73 30.01 -20.79 -1.20
N ASP A 74 30.35 -22.09 -1.18
CA ASP A 74 31.50 -22.65 -1.89
C ASP A 74 31.43 -22.39 -3.40
N LEU A 75 30.22 -22.37 -3.97
CA LEU A 75 29.99 -22.21 -5.40
C LEU A 75 29.91 -20.75 -5.85
N GLU A 76 29.70 -19.76 -4.97
CA GLU A 76 29.45 -18.36 -5.36
C GLU A 76 30.48 -17.78 -6.33
N LEU A 77 31.75 -18.11 -6.10
CA LEU A 77 32.82 -17.59 -6.94
C LEU A 77 33.01 -18.41 -8.21
N VAL A 78 32.67 -19.69 -8.22
CA VAL A 78 33.04 -20.64 -9.28
C VAL A 78 31.87 -20.92 -10.23
N ASP A 79 30.67 -21.07 -9.70
CA ASP A 79 29.42 -21.34 -10.40
C ASP A 79 28.25 -20.65 -9.68
N GLN A 80 27.98 -19.40 -10.06
CA GLN A 80 26.89 -18.61 -9.47
C GLN A 80 25.52 -19.27 -9.66
N ASN A 81 25.27 -19.89 -10.81
CA ASN A 81 23.98 -20.54 -11.07
C ASN A 81 23.80 -21.79 -10.18
N GLY A 82 24.88 -22.55 -9.98
CA GLY A 82 24.92 -23.65 -9.00
C GLY A 82 24.71 -23.16 -7.57
N SER A 83 25.35 -22.04 -7.20
CA SER A 83 25.18 -21.40 -5.89
C SER A 83 23.72 -21.00 -5.65
N ILE A 84 23.10 -20.30 -6.62
CA ILE A 84 21.69 -19.90 -6.56
C ILE A 84 20.79 -21.12 -6.34
N LYS A 85 21.00 -22.23 -7.06
CA LYS A 85 20.18 -23.45 -6.90
C LYS A 85 20.20 -23.99 -5.46
N TRP A 86 21.36 -23.97 -4.80
CA TRP A 86 21.45 -24.42 -3.40
C TRP A 86 20.83 -23.43 -2.43
N TYR A 87 21.01 -22.13 -2.66
CA TYR A 87 20.34 -21.11 -1.87
C TYR A 87 18.81 -21.14 -2.04
N LEU A 88 18.29 -21.44 -3.23
CA LEU A 88 16.85 -21.64 -3.44
C LEU A 88 16.31 -22.80 -2.58
N LYS A 89 17.01 -23.94 -2.53
CA LYS A 89 16.63 -25.06 -1.64
C LYS A 89 16.68 -24.69 -0.15
N ALA A 90 17.67 -23.90 0.26
CA ALA A 90 17.76 -23.41 1.62
C ALA A 90 16.67 -22.37 1.94
N ALA A 91 16.25 -21.60 0.93
CA ALA A 91 15.18 -20.61 1.00
C ALA A 91 13.79 -21.26 1.13
N GLU A 92 13.55 -22.40 0.48
CA GLU A 92 12.35 -23.24 0.69
C GLU A 92 12.19 -23.66 2.16
N GLN A 93 13.31 -23.82 2.88
CA GLN A 93 13.35 -24.10 4.32
C GLN A 93 13.30 -22.84 5.19
N ARG A 94 12.95 -21.69 4.61
CA ARG A 94 12.82 -20.39 5.28
C ARG A 94 14.11 -19.83 5.90
N SER A 95 15.26 -20.12 5.29
CA SER A 95 16.53 -19.58 5.75
C SER A 95 16.72 -18.11 5.34
N GLN A 96 16.75 -17.20 6.32
CA GLN A 96 17.08 -15.79 6.08
C GLN A 96 18.48 -15.61 5.47
N GLN A 97 19.45 -16.45 5.83
CA GLN A 97 20.79 -16.42 5.24
C GLN A 97 20.74 -16.70 3.74
N ALA A 98 19.87 -17.61 3.32
CA ALA A 98 19.65 -17.88 1.90
C ALA A 98 18.99 -16.69 1.20
N TYR A 99 18.00 -16.04 1.81
CA TYR A 99 17.36 -14.86 1.23
C TYR A 99 18.37 -13.73 0.99
N TYR A 100 19.21 -13.41 1.99
CA TYR A 100 20.29 -12.42 1.83
C TYR A 100 21.26 -12.79 0.70
N ALA A 101 21.62 -14.08 0.60
CA ALA A 101 22.51 -14.55 -0.45
C ALA A 101 21.86 -14.40 -1.83
N LEU A 102 20.57 -14.73 -1.97
CA LEU A 102 19.82 -14.62 -3.22
C LEU A 102 19.68 -13.17 -3.68
N VAL A 103 19.32 -12.24 -2.79
CA VAL A 103 19.29 -10.79 -3.10
C VAL A 103 20.64 -10.34 -3.65
N ARG A 104 21.73 -10.61 -2.91
CA ARG A 104 23.08 -10.24 -3.33
C ARG A 104 23.48 -10.89 -4.66
N LEU A 105 23.17 -12.15 -4.88
CA LEU A 105 23.56 -12.86 -6.10
C LEU A 105 22.80 -12.33 -7.31
N TYR A 106 21.49 -12.11 -7.20
CA TYR A 106 20.69 -11.54 -8.29
C TYR A 106 21.05 -10.08 -8.58
N ASP A 107 21.31 -9.24 -7.56
CA ASP A 107 21.77 -7.86 -7.77
C ASP A 107 23.08 -7.75 -8.58
N ASN A 108 23.93 -8.77 -8.48
CA ASN A 108 25.20 -8.82 -9.20
C ASN A 108 25.13 -9.63 -10.51
N ASN A 109 23.97 -10.22 -10.83
CA ASN A 109 23.79 -11.05 -12.02
C ASN A 109 23.29 -10.22 -13.20
N TYR A 110 24.18 -9.44 -13.79
CA TYR A 110 23.86 -8.55 -14.92
C TYR A 110 23.47 -9.27 -16.21
N ASP A 111 23.77 -10.57 -16.32
CA ASP A 111 23.52 -11.37 -17.52
C ASP A 111 22.10 -11.97 -17.55
N ASP A 112 21.40 -12.00 -16.40
CA ASP A 112 20.00 -12.43 -16.29
C ASP A 112 19.06 -11.22 -16.36
N HIS A 113 18.25 -11.16 -17.42
CA HIS A 113 17.33 -10.04 -17.68
C HIS A 113 16.36 -9.81 -16.52
N ASP A 114 15.96 -10.87 -15.82
CA ASP A 114 14.97 -10.83 -14.74
C ASP A 114 15.63 -10.68 -13.36
N ALA A 115 16.96 -10.59 -13.29
CA ALA A 115 17.70 -10.61 -12.03
C ALA A 115 17.25 -9.50 -11.07
N LYS A 116 16.96 -8.31 -11.59
CA LYS A 116 16.46 -7.20 -10.76
C LYS A 116 15.12 -7.52 -10.11
N GLU A 117 14.20 -8.15 -10.85
CA GLU A 117 12.90 -8.53 -10.30
C GLU A 117 13.04 -9.68 -9.29
N LYS A 118 13.87 -10.69 -9.60
CA LYS A 118 14.18 -11.79 -8.69
C LYS A 118 14.82 -11.29 -7.39
N SER A 119 15.75 -10.34 -7.49
CA SER A 119 16.36 -9.69 -6.32
C SER A 119 15.30 -8.99 -5.46
N GLY A 120 14.44 -8.16 -6.08
CA GLY A 120 13.34 -7.50 -5.39
C GLY A 120 12.37 -8.48 -4.71
N TYR A 121 12.09 -9.62 -5.34
CA TYR A 121 11.25 -10.67 -4.76
C TYR A 121 11.90 -11.25 -3.49
N TRP A 122 13.19 -11.62 -3.55
CA TRP A 122 13.88 -12.17 -2.38
C TRP A 122 14.09 -11.13 -1.26
N ASP A 123 14.20 -9.85 -1.60
CA ASP A 123 14.23 -8.77 -0.61
C ASP A 123 12.87 -8.62 0.09
N ALA A 124 11.77 -8.70 -0.66
CA ALA A 124 10.42 -8.71 -0.08
C ALA A 124 10.17 -9.94 0.80
N VAL A 125 10.63 -11.13 0.39
CA VAL A 125 10.57 -12.36 1.22
C VAL A 125 11.40 -12.20 2.50
N LEU A 126 12.57 -11.58 2.41
CA LEU A 126 13.42 -11.31 3.57
C LEU A 126 12.74 -10.34 4.54
N GLY A 127 12.14 -9.26 4.05
CA GLY A 127 11.39 -8.30 4.86
C GLY A 127 10.16 -8.93 5.53
N ASP A 128 9.38 -9.69 4.77
CA ASP A 128 8.23 -10.46 5.28
C ASP A 128 8.65 -11.41 6.41
N SER A 129 9.78 -12.13 6.24
CA SER A 129 10.32 -13.03 7.27
C SER A 129 10.73 -12.33 8.59
N LYS A 130 10.84 -11.01 8.58
CA LYS A 130 11.12 -10.17 9.76
C LYS A 130 9.86 -9.48 10.30
N GLY A 131 8.69 -9.71 9.70
CA GLY A 131 7.43 -9.09 10.05
C GLY A 131 7.25 -7.68 9.50
N ASP A 132 8.00 -7.27 8.46
CA ASP A 132 7.77 -5.97 7.81
C ASP A 132 6.53 -5.99 6.92
N VAL A 133 5.48 -5.31 7.38
CA VAL A 133 4.18 -5.22 6.70
C VAL A 133 4.29 -4.66 5.28
N VAL A 134 5.20 -3.69 5.05
CA VAL A 134 5.41 -3.09 3.73
C VAL A 134 5.99 -4.11 2.75
N SER A 135 6.94 -4.92 3.21
CA SER A 135 7.49 -6.03 2.44
C SER A 135 6.46 -7.13 2.20
N SER A 136 5.65 -7.49 3.19
CA SER A 136 4.55 -8.45 3.01
C SER A 136 3.54 -7.98 1.94
N LEU A 137 3.17 -6.71 1.95
CA LEU A 137 2.28 -6.13 0.92
C LEU A 137 2.94 -6.16 -0.46
N SER A 138 4.24 -5.84 -0.53
CA SER A 138 5.01 -5.90 -1.78
C SER A 138 5.09 -7.34 -2.31
N LEU A 139 5.38 -8.31 -1.44
CA LEU A 139 5.42 -9.73 -1.77
C LEU A 139 4.07 -10.22 -2.33
N GLY A 140 2.96 -9.84 -1.68
CA GLY A 140 1.63 -10.14 -2.18
C GLY A 140 1.41 -9.61 -3.60
N LYS A 141 1.79 -8.36 -3.88
CA LYS A 141 1.68 -7.76 -5.23
C LYS A 141 2.57 -8.47 -6.25
N MET A 142 3.78 -8.85 -5.86
CA MET A 142 4.72 -9.56 -6.74
C MET A 142 4.16 -10.93 -7.17
N TYR A 143 3.52 -11.68 -6.27
CA TYR A 143 2.80 -12.90 -6.64
C TYR A 143 1.63 -12.65 -7.60
N LEU A 144 0.85 -11.58 -7.40
CA LEU A 144 -0.26 -11.24 -8.31
C LEU A 144 0.23 -10.92 -9.74
N GLU A 145 1.39 -10.28 -9.85
CA GLU A 145 1.96 -9.83 -11.12
C GLU A 145 2.92 -10.84 -11.76
N GLY A 146 3.50 -11.76 -10.98
CA GLY A 146 4.57 -12.66 -11.41
C GLY A 146 5.93 -11.99 -11.53
N LYS A 147 6.19 -10.93 -10.74
CA LYS A 147 7.44 -10.18 -10.79
C LYS A 147 8.51 -10.85 -9.94
N GLY A 148 9.53 -11.41 -10.57
CA GLY A 148 10.62 -12.11 -9.89
C GLY A 148 10.24 -13.48 -9.31
N CYS A 149 9.01 -13.94 -9.51
CA CYS A 149 8.49 -15.23 -9.05
C CYS A 149 7.41 -15.76 -10.00
N GLU A 150 7.02 -17.04 -9.83
CA GLU A 150 5.86 -17.57 -10.54
C GLU A 150 4.58 -16.83 -10.10
N LYS A 151 3.77 -16.43 -11.08
CA LYS A 151 2.51 -15.72 -10.81
C LYS A 151 1.54 -16.63 -10.06
N SER A 152 1.07 -16.19 -8.90
CA SER A 152 0.07 -16.89 -8.09
C SER A 152 -0.95 -15.90 -7.55
N ILE A 153 -2.13 -15.89 -8.16
CA ILE A 153 -3.23 -15.02 -7.71
C ILE A 153 -3.65 -15.41 -6.28
N GLU A 154 -3.81 -16.71 -6.02
CA GLU A 154 -4.21 -17.24 -4.71
C GLU A 154 -3.24 -16.84 -3.59
N THR A 155 -1.94 -17.02 -3.80
CA THR A 155 -0.93 -16.67 -2.78
C THR A 155 -0.90 -15.16 -2.55
N GLY A 156 -0.91 -14.38 -3.63
CA GLY A 156 -0.90 -12.92 -3.56
C GLY A 156 -2.12 -12.35 -2.84
N THR A 157 -3.33 -12.78 -3.20
CA THR A 157 -4.56 -12.31 -2.52
C THR A 157 -4.60 -12.76 -1.07
N LYS A 158 -4.17 -13.99 -0.73
CA LYS A 158 -4.15 -14.49 0.64
C LYS A 158 -3.26 -13.66 1.58
N ILE A 159 -2.05 -13.32 1.13
CA ILE A 159 -1.12 -12.47 1.90
C ILE A 159 -1.76 -11.11 2.16
N ILE A 160 -2.22 -10.43 1.10
CA ILE A 160 -2.77 -9.07 1.21
C ILE A 160 -4.07 -9.07 2.03
N THR A 161 -4.92 -10.09 1.87
CA THR A 161 -6.16 -10.25 2.66
C THR A 161 -5.85 -10.39 4.14
N THR A 162 -4.80 -11.13 4.49
CA THR A 162 -4.36 -11.29 5.89
C THR A 162 -3.89 -9.95 6.47
N LEU A 163 -3.09 -9.18 5.73
CA LEU A 163 -2.70 -7.83 6.15
C LEU A 163 -3.90 -6.91 6.35
N ALA A 164 -4.83 -6.92 5.38
CA ALA A 164 -6.02 -6.09 5.43
C ALA A 164 -6.94 -6.48 6.60
N LEU A 165 -7.07 -7.77 6.92
CA LEU A 165 -7.75 -8.32 8.12
C LEU A 165 -7.08 -7.91 9.43
N ASN A 166 -5.76 -7.72 9.42
CA ASN A 166 -5.02 -7.13 10.53
C ASN A 166 -5.02 -5.59 10.51
N ASN A 167 -6.04 -4.98 9.90
CA ASN A 167 -6.27 -3.54 9.82
C ASN A 167 -5.21 -2.73 9.05
N ASP A 168 -4.38 -3.36 8.21
CA ASP A 168 -3.48 -2.59 7.35
C ASP A 168 -4.27 -1.80 6.29
N LEU A 169 -4.26 -0.46 6.43
CA LEU A 169 -5.01 0.44 5.55
C LEU A 169 -4.54 0.32 4.09
N SER A 170 -3.23 0.18 3.86
CA SER A 170 -2.66 0.10 2.51
C SER A 170 -3.11 -1.16 1.76
N ALA A 171 -3.20 -2.29 2.47
CA ALA A 171 -3.72 -3.55 1.96
C ALA A 171 -5.22 -3.47 1.67
N GLN A 172 -6.01 -2.82 2.54
CA GLN A 172 -7.44 -2.58 2.31
C GLN A 172 -7.67 -1.74 1.04
N TRP A 173 -6.92 -0.63 0.88
CA TRP A 173 -6.96 0.18 -0.34
C TRP A 173 -6.57 -0.60 -1.59
N PHE A 174 -5.52 -1.42 -1.48
CA PHE A 174 -5.07 -2.23 -2.60
C PHE A 174 -6.15 -3.22 -3.03
N LEU A 175 -6.74 -3.98 -2.10
CA LEU A 175 -7.81 -4.92 -2.41
C LEU A 175 -9.02 -4.21 -2.99
N ALA A 176 -9.42 -3.07 -2.43
CA ALA A 176 -10.51 -2.27 -2.95
C ALA A 176 -10.30 -1.92 -4.44
N GLN A 177 -9.11 -1.41 -4.79
CA GLN A 177 -8.75 -1.07 -6.17
C GLN A 177 -8.59 -2.30 -7.06
N TRP A 178 -8.11 -3.42 -6.51
CA TRP A 178 -7.91 -4.65 -7.26
C TRP A 178 -9.24 -5.25 -7.69
N TYR A 179 -10.20 -5.41 -6.78
CA TYR A 179 -11.54 -5.89 -7.10
C TYR A 179 -12.29 -4.96 -8.06
N GLN A 180 -12.16 -3.65 -7.86
CA GLN A 180 -12.75 -2.65 -8.75
C GLN A 180 -12.22 -2.73 -10.21
N LYS A 181 -11.00 -3.22 -10.41
CA LYS A 181 -10.43 -3.46 -11.75
C LYS A 181 -10.90 -4.77 -12.37
N LEU A 182 -11.26 -5.77 -11.55
CA LEU A 182 -11.81 -7.03 -12.04
C LEU A 182 -13.23 -6.82 -12.57
N GLU A 183 -14.05 -6.13 -11.80
CA GLU A 183 -15.41 -5.77 -12.17
C GLU A 183 -15.74 -4.39 -11.59
N ASN A 184 -16.22 -3.49 -12.44
CA ASN A 184 -16.62 -2.17 -11.98
C ASN A 184 -17.82 -2.31 -11.04
N GLY A 185 -17.66 -1.92 -9.77
CA GLY A 185 -18.70 -2.11 -8.76
C GLY A 185 -18.72 -3.50 -8.14
N HIS A 186 -17.59 -4.21 -8.12
CA HIS A 186 -17.44 -5.46 -7.35
C HIS A 186 -17.74 -5.23 -5.85
N PRO A 187 -18.62 -6.03 -5.21
CA PRO A 187 -18.99 -5.86 -3.79
C PRO A 187 -17.80 -5.90 -2.81
N GLU A 188 -16.80 -6.73 -3.09
CA GLU A 188 -15.58 -6.85 -2.30
C GLU A 188 -14.76 -5.56 -2.35
N GLY A 189 -14.79 -4.85 -3.48
CA GLY A 189 -14.18 -3.53 -3.60
C GLY A 189 -14.76 -2.54 -2.58
N PHE A 190 -16.10 -2.52 -2.50
CA PHE A 190 -16.85 -1.74 -1.52
C PHE A 190 -16.55 -2.21 -0.08
N TYR A 191 -16.55 -3.51 0.17
CA TYR A 191 -16.25 -4.12 1.48
C TYR A 191 -14.91 -3.64 2.06
N TRP A 192 -13.84 -3.72 1.26
CA TRP A 192 -12.51 -3.29 1.73
C TRP A 192 -12.44 -1.78 1.98
N MET A 193 -13.14 -0.99 1.19
CA MET A 193 -13.23 0.46 1.41
C MET A 193 -14.05 0.82 2.65
N LEU A 194 -15.11 0.07 2.93
CA LEU A 194 -15.89 0.21 4.16
C LEU A 194 -15.01 -0.04 5.39
N ARG A 195 -14.15 -1.06 5.33
CA ARG A 195 -13.16 -1.34 6.39
C ARG A 195 -12.18 -0.20 6.63
N ALA A 196 -11.67 0.41 5.56
CA ALA A 196 -10.82 1.58 5.68
C ALA A 196 -11.58 2.78 6.28
N ALA A 197 -12.86 2.97 5.92
CA ALA A 197 -13.69 4.04 6.46
C ALA A 197 -13.97 3.88 7.96
N TYR A 198 -14.13 2.64 8.46
CA TYR A 198 -14.27 2.38 9.90
C TYR A 198 -13.01 2.73 10.71
N GLN A 199 -11.84 2.74 10.07
CA GLN A 199 -10.57 3.17 10.65
C GLN A 199 -10.34 4.69 10.57
N ASP A 200 -11.41 5.46 10.35
CA ASP A 200 -11.39 6.92 10.27
C ASP A 200 -10.55 7.49 9.10
N ASP A 201 -10.41 6.76 7.98
CA ASP A 201 -9.81 7.29 6.76
C ASP A 201 -10.80 8.17 5.95
N PRO A 202 -10.55 9.50 5.82
CA PRO A 202 -11.47 10.39 5.13
C PRO A 202 -11.64 10.07 3.64
N LYS A 203 -10.60 9.55 2.96
CA LYS A 203 -10.68 9.20 1.53
C LYS A 203 -11.56 7.97 1.32
N ALA A 204 -11.48 7.01 2.25
CA ALA A 204 -12.32 5.84 2.24
C ALA A 204 -13.78 6.21 2.51
N MET A 205 -14.04 7.10 3.48
CA MET A 205 -15.38 7.61 3.77
C MET A 205 -16.03 8.31 2.57
N VAL A 206 -15.27 9.15 1.87
CA VAL A 206 -15.67 9.79 0.61
C VAL A 206 -16.07 8.73 -0.43
N THR A 207 -15.25 7.69 -0.59
CA THR A 207 -15.49 6.62 -1.55
C THR A 207 -16.72 5.79 -1.19
N VAL A 208 -16.84 5.35 0.06
CA VAL A 208 -18.00 4.62 0.60
C VAL A 208 -19.28 5.43 0.44
N SER A 209 -19.24 6.74 0.72
CA SER A 209 -20.40 7.61 0.53
C SER A 209 -20.86 7.65 -0.93
N SER A 210 -19.90 7.68 -1.87
CA SER A 210 -20.17 7.62 -3.31
C SER A 210 -20.75 6.26 -3.74
N CYS A 211 -20.24 5.17 -3.17
CA CYS A 211 -20.75 3.82 -3.42
C CYS A 211 -22.21 3.69 -3.01
N TYR A 212 -22.57 4.13 -1.81
CA TYR A 212 -23.97 4.14 -1.38
C TYR A 212 -24.84 5.09 -2.19
N TYR A 213 -24.32 6.24 -2.62
CA TYR A 213 -25.12 7.19 -3.40
C TYR A 213 -25.45 6.67 -4.80
N HIS A 214 -24.52 5.96 -5.45
CA HIS A 214 -24.68 5.47 -6.83
C HIS A 214 -25.03 3.98 -6.93
N GLY A 215 -25.01 3.23 -5.82
CA GLY A 215 -25.21 1.79 -5.82
C GLY A 215 -24.02 0.98 -6.37
N ILE A 216 -22.79 1.43 -6.14
CA ILE A 216 -21.56 0.78 -6.67
C ILE A 216 -21.05 -0.23 -5.63
N GLY A 217 -21.14 -1.54 -5.94
CA GLY A 217 -20.76 -2.62 -5.03
C GLY A 217 -21.67 -2.80 -3.81
N THR A 218 -22.78 -2.06 -3.75
CA THR A 218 -23.75 -2.09 -2.64
C THR A 218 -25.08 -1.53 -3.13
N PRO A 219 -26.24 -1.90 -2.54
CA PRO A 219 -27.50 -1.24 -2.85
C PRO A 219 -27.45 0.27 -2.57
N GLN A 220 -28.10 1.06 -3.42
CA GLN A 220 -28.20 2.50 -3.24
C GLN A 220 -28.89 2.84 -1.92
N ASN A 221 -28.29 3.74 -1.13
CA ASN A 221 -28.87 4.22 0.13
C ASN A 221 -28.39 5.65 0.44
N ILE A 222 -29.30 6.61 0.31
CA ILE A 222 -28.97 8.04 0.51
C ILE A 222 -28.58 8.36 1.97
N TYR A 223 -29.19 7.72 2.96
CA TYR A 223 -28.89 8.00 4.37
C TYR A 223 -27.53 7.43 4.80
N LYS A 224 -27.14 6.26 4.27
CA LYS A 224 -25.77 5.74 4.44
C LYS A 224 -24.74 6.62 3.73
N ALA A 225 -25.05 7.12 2.53
CA ALA A 225 -24.18 8.07 1.82
C ALA A 225 -23.98 9.38 2.60
N ILE A 226 -25.06 9.96 3.14
CA ILE A 226 -25.01 11.14 4.01
C ILE A 226 -24.14 10.86 5.24
N TYR A 227 -24.40 9.76 5.95
CA TYR A 227 -23.62 9.45 7.16
C TYR A 227 -22.11 9.38 6.88
N TRP A 228 -21.69 8.63 5.85
CA TRP A 228 -20.26 8.44 5.57
C TRP A 228 -19.58 9.71 5.10
N SER A 229 -20.25 10.53 4.28
CA SER A 229 -19.72 11.84 3.87
C SER A 229 -19.65 12.83 5.05
N GLU A 230 -20.64 12.84 5.95
CA GLU A 230 -20.61 13.65 7.17
C GLU A 230 -19.52 13.23 8.13
N ARG A 231 -19.27 11.93 8.26
CA ARG A 231 -18.19 11.41 9.11
C ARG A 231 -16.83 11.86 8.57
N GLY A 232 -16.62 11.85 7.26
CA GLY A 232 -15.43 12.43 6.65
C GLY A 232 -15.35 13.96 6.84
N GLY A 233 -16.50 14.63 6.82
CA GLY A 233 -16.59 16.06 7.04
C GLY A 233 -16.26 16.49 8.48
N GLU A 234 -16.59 15.66 9.47
CA GLU A 234 -16.15 15.82 10.87
C GLU A 234 -14.63 15.77 11.02
N LEU A 235 -13.95 15.02 10.15
CA LEU A 235 -12.49 14.95 10.07
C LEU A 235 -11.89 16.08 9.23
N LYS A 236 -12.68 17.13 8.94
CA LYS A 236 -12.31 18.31 8.17
C LYS A 236 -11.87 18.01 6.72
N SER A 237 -12.32 16.89 6.13
CA SER A 237 -12.12 16.65 4.70
C SER A 237 -13.05 17.56 3.88
N PRO A 238 -12.54 18.56 3.13
CA PRO A 238 -13.41 19.50 2.43
C PRO A 238 -14.21 18.82 1.31
N GLU A 239 -13.63 17.80 0.66
CA GLU A 239 -14.33 16.97 -0.32
C GLU A 239 -15.51 16.23 0.33
N ALA A 240 -15.31 15.65 1.53
CA ALA A 240 -16.38 14.96 2.24
C ALA A 240 -17.50 15.93 2.68
N GLN A 241 -17.13 17.15 3.11
CA GLN A 241 -18.09 18.21 3.43
C GLN A 241 -18.91 18.61 2.20
N LEU A 242 -18.29 18.80 1.03
CA LEU A 242 -19.03 19.08 -0.19
C LEU A 242 -19.97 17.93 -0.57
N ARG A 243 -19.49 16.68 -0.55
CA ARG A 243 -20.34 15.51 -0.84
C ARG A 243 -21.52 15.41 0.11
N SER A 244 -21.28 15.64 1.41
CA SER A 244 -22.35 15.67 2.40
C SER A 244 -23.40 16.73 2.08
N SER A 245 -22.95 17.91 1.65
CA SER A 245 -23.84 18.97 1.21
C SER A 245 -24.70 18.52 0.02
N GLN A 246 -24.07 17.95 -1.01
CA GLN A 246 -24.74 17.45 -2.20
C GLN A 246 -25.72 16.31 -1.93
N TYR A 247 -25.42 15.42 -0.98
CA TYR A 247 -26.30 14.30 -0.63
C TYR A 247 -27.47 14.71 0.26
N ASN A 248 -27.31 15.78 1.05
CA ASN A 248 -28.40 16.33 1.86
C ASN A 248 -29.39 17.19 1.06
N GLN A 249 -29.01 17.71 -0.10
CA GLN A 249 -29.89 18.61 -0.85
C GLN A 249 -31.19 17.91 -1.32
N ASN A 250 -32.28 18.67 -1.38
CA ASN A 250 -33.57 18.26 -1.95
C ASN A 250 -34.27 17.06 -1.26
N ILE A 251 -33.83 16.66 -0.06
CA ILE A 251 -34.52 15.62 0.74
C ILE A 251 -35.64 16.24 1.58
N SER A 252 -35.32 17.27 2.37
CA SER A 252 -36.28 18.00 3.20
C SER A 252 -35.72 19.38 3.57
N SER A 253 -36.54 20.25 4.15
CA SER A 253 -36.09 21.55 4.67
C SER A 253 -34.98 21.41 5.72
N SER A 254 -35.09 20.42 6.60
CA SER A 254 -34.06 20.09 7.60
C SER A 254 -32.76 19.62 6.96
N HIS A 255 -32.83 18.76 5.94
CA HIS A 255 -31.63 18.33 5.23
C HIS A 255 -31.01 19.47 4.41
N ASN A 256 -31.80 20.34 3.79
CA ASN A 256 -31.29 21.52 3.07
C ASN A 256 -30.53 22.48 4.00
N ALA A 257 -30.99 22.66 5.24
CA ALA A 257 -30.28 23.44 6.24
C ALA A 257 -28.91 22.82 6.59
N VAL A 258 -28.86 21.49 6.76
CA VAL A 258 -27.59 20.77 6.98
C VAL A 258 -26.70 20.80 5.74
N ALA A 259 -27.27 20.72 4.54
CA ALA A 259 -26.54 20.85 3.29
C ALA A 259 -25.78 22.17 3.26
N TYR A 260 -26.45 23.28 3.59
CA TYR A 260 -25.81 24.59 3.66
C TYR A 260 -24.66 24.62 4.67
N VAL A 261 -24.86 24.06 5.87
CA VAL A 261 -23.81 24.01 6.91
C VAL A 261 -22.56 23.31 6.37
N TRP A 262 -22.71 22.16 5.70
CA TRP A 262 -21.58 21.44 5.13
C TRP A 262 -20.92 22.17 3.95
N ALA A 263 -21.69 22.80 3.06
CA ALA A 263 -21.11 23.62 1.98
C ALA A 263 -20.33 24.81 2.53
N TYR A 264 -20.84 25.46 3.59
CA TYR A 264 -20.13 26.52 4.28
C TYR A 264 -18.79 26.03 4.86
N LEU A 265 -18.79 24.86 5.51
CA LEU A 265 -17.57 24.27 6.06
C LEU A 265 -16.56 23.89 4.96
N ALA A 266 -17.01 23.34 3.84
CA ALA A 266 -16.16 22.99 2.71
C ALA A 266 -15.43 24.23 2.16
N VAL A 267 -16.16 25.32 1.97
CA VAL A 267 -15.61 26.62 1.59
C VAL A 267 -14.59 27.12 2.61
N ALA A 268 -14.96 27.11 3.91
CA ALA A 268 -14.10 27.63 4.96
C ALA A 268 -12.80 26.82 5.13
N ASN A 269 -12.82 25.53 4.80
CA ASN A 269 -11.65 24.66 4.76
C ASN A 269 -10.93 24.63 3.38
N GLY A 270 -11.18 25.62 2.51
CA GLY A 270 -10.39 25.86 1.30
C GLY A 270 -10.86 25.18 0.01
N TYR A 271 -12.07 24.61 -0.02
CA TYR A 271 -12.64 24.02 -1.24
C TYR A 271 -13.46 25.06 -2.01
N GLU A 272 -12.79 25.84 -2.87
CA GLU A 272 -13.40 26.98 -3.56
C GLU A 272 -14.60 26.57 -4.46
N GLU A 273 -14.56 25.37 -5.04
CA GLU A 273 -15.65 24.84 -5.87
C GLU A 273 -16.99 24.73 -5.10
N ALA A 274 -16.95 24.66 -3.77
CA ALA A 274 -18.14 24.65 -2.94
C ALA A 274 -18.84 26.03 -2.84
N HIS A 275 -18.20 27.12 -3.29
CA HIS A 275 -18.78 28.47 -3.21
C HIS A 275 -20.06 28.63 -4.02
N SER A 276 -20.06 28.18 -5.29
CA SER A 276 -21.24 28.27 -6.15
C SER A 276 -22.39 27.47 -5.54
N PHE A 277 -22.11 26.24 -5.13
CA PHE A 277 -23.09 25.34 -4.54
C PHE A 277 -23.67 25.90 -3.23
N ARG A 278 -22.82 26.47 -2.36
CA ARG A 278 -23.27 27.14 -1.14
C ARG A 278 -24.23 28.29 -1.46
N ASN A 279 -23.88 29.13 -2.43
CA ASN A 279 -24.68 30.30 -2.81
C ASN A 279 -26.02 29.89 -3.46
N GLU A 280 -26.05 28.79 -4.21
CA GLU A 280 -27.28 28.20 -4.74
C GLU A 280 -28.22 27.76 -3.60
N LEU A 281 -27.68 27.09 -2.57
CA LEU A 281 -28.45 26.71 -1.38
C LEU A 281 -29.03 27.94 -0.63
N GLU A 282 -28.31 29.07 -0.56
CA GLU A 282 -28.82 30.30 0.07
C GLU A 282 -30.08 30.82 -0.61
N GLN A 283 -30.18 30.68 -1.93
CA GLN A 283 -31.33 31.18 -2.71
C GLN A 283 -32.58 30.32 -2.51
N ILE A 284 -32.41 29.06 -2.13
CA ILE A 284 -33.50 28.08 -1.97
C ILE A 284 -33.99 28.03 -0.51
N LEU A 285 -33.15 28.40 0.45
CA LEU A 285 -33.49 28.38 1.88
C LEU A 285 -34.47 29.51 2.26
N PRO A 286 -35.44 29.24 3.15
CA PRO A 286 -36.37 30.27 3.63
C PRO A 286 -35.61 31.35 4.41
N LEU A 287 -35.84 32.62 4.04
CA LEU A 287 -35.15 33.81 4.59
C LEU A 287 -35.18 33.86 6.12
N GLU A 288 -36.29 33.45 6.74
CA GLU A 288 -36.49 33.45 8.19
C GLU A 288 -35.49 32.53 8.93
N ASN A 289 -35.03 31.47 8.27
CA ASN A 289 -34.10 30.49 8.84
C ASN A 289 -32.65 30.69 8.36
N LEU A 290 -32.42 31.48 7.32
CA LEU A 290 -31.08 31.60 6.73
C LEU A 290 -30.04 32.14 7.72
N LEU A 291 -30.40 33.17 8.49
CA LEU A 291 -29.49 33.77 9.48
C LEU A 291 -29.13 32.79 10.60
N THR A 292 -30.08 31.96 11.05
CA THR A 292 -29.84 30.97 12.11
C THR A 292 -28.93 29.86 11.59
N ILE A 293 -29.16 29.36 10.37
CA ILE A 293 -28.33 28.36 9.71
C ILE A 293 -26.89 28.88 9.52
N GLN A 294 -26.72 30.11 9.04
CA GLN A 294 -25.42 30.77 8.87
C GLN A 294 -24.66 30.93 10.20
N ASN A 295 -25.36 31.30 11.27
CA ASN A 295 -24.77 31.39 12.61
C ASN A 295 -24.31 30.01 13.12
N VAL A 296 -25.10 28.95 12.90
CA VAL A 296 -24.73 27.58 13.24
C VAL A 296 -23.47 27.17 12.48
N ALA A 297 -23.42 27.40 11.17
CA ALA A 297 -22.26 27.05 10.34
C ALA A 297 -20.97 27.76 10.80
N ARG A 298 -21.04 29.08 11.04
CA ARG A 298 -19.91 29.86 11.57
C ARG A 298 -19.42 29.37 12.93
N LYS A 299 -20.35 29.15 13.86
CA LYS A 299 -20.01 28.68 15.21
C LYS A 299 -19.42 27.28 15.19
N LEU A 300 -19.97 26.40 14.35
CA LEU A 300 -19.49 25.04 14.18
C LEU A 300 -18.06 25.04 13.61
N HIS A 301 -17.79 25.84 12.58
CA HIS A 301 -16.44 26.01 12.04
C HIS A 301 -15.43 26.41 13.13
N GLY A 302 -15.72 27.47 13.90
CA GLY A 302 -14.86 27.90 15.00
C GLY A 302 -14.64 26.82 16.06
N LEU A 303 -15.69 26.09 16.45
CA LEU A 303 -15.57 24.99 17.42
C LEU A 303 -14.72 23.82 16.90
N MET A 304 -14.84 23.49 15.61
CA MET A 304 -14.02 22.45 14.97
C MET A 304 -12.55 22.86 14.89
N ASP A 305 -12.24 24.16 14.79
CA ASP A 305 -10.87 24.70 14.79
C ASP A 305 -10.24 24.79 16.17
N GLU A 306 -11.02 25.18 17.18
CA GLU A 306 -10.53 25.31 18.54
C GLU A 306 -10.25 23.96 19.23
N LYS A 307 -11.02 22.91 18.89
CA LYS A 307 -11.01 21.65 19.63
C LYS A 307 -11.03 20.44 18.69
N PRO A 308 -10.37 19.33 19.08
CA PRO A 308 -10.50 18.08 18.34
C PRO A 308 -11.96 17.63 18.31
N VAL A 309 -12.45 17.34 17.12
CA VAL A 309 -13.83 16.88 16.90
C VAL A 309 -13.95 15.43 17.35
N LYS A 310 -14.78 15.18 18.37
CA LYS A 310 -15.08 13.81 18.81
C LYS A 310 -15.93 13.11 17.75
N LYS A 311 -15.69 11.81 17.55
CA LYS A 311 -16.46 10.96 16.62
C LYS A 311 -17.97 11.14 16.84
N HIS A 312 -18.70 11.44 15.76
CA HIS A 312 -20.14 11.68 15.69
C HIS A 312 -20.67 12.93 16.43
N SER A 313 -19.81 13.77 17.02
CA SER A 313 -20.28 14.91 17.81
C SER A 313 -21.00 15.97 16.99
N VAL A 314 -20.55 16.24 15.76
CA VAL A 314 -21.18 17.19 14.84
C VAL A 314 -22.43 16.57 14.24
N ILE A 315 -22.37 15.32 13.80
CA ILE A 315 -23.51 14.59 13.25
C ILE A 315 -24.67 14.56 14.25
N ARG A 316 -24.38 14.18 15.51
CA ARG A 316 -25.40 14.16 16.59
C ARG A 316 -25.95 15.54 16.90
N LEU A 317 -25.11 16.58 16.87
CA LEU A 317 -25.55 17.97 17.05
C LEU A 317 -26.52 18.40 15.95
N LEU A 318 -26.16 18.16 14.69
CA LEU A 318 -26.99 18.51 13.52
C LEU A 318 -28.30 17.71 13.50
N ASN A 319 -28.26 16.41 13.81
CA ASN A 319 -29.46 15.58 13.92
C ASN A 319 -30.40 16.08 15.03
N LYS A 320 -29.85 16.49 16.17
CA LYS A 320 -30.62 17.05 17.28
C LYS A 320 -31.24 18.42 16.94
N PHE A 321 -30.51 19.27 16.23
CA PHE A 321 -30.94 20.64 15.95
C PHE A 321 -31.94 20.71 14.80
N TYR A 322 -31.73 19.94 13.74
CA TYR A 322 -32.57 19.99 12.53
C TYR A 322 -33.61 18.87 12.44
N VAL A 323 -33.60 17.88 13.34
CA VAL A 323 -34.59 16.78 13.43
C VAL A 323 -34.82 16.13 12.07
N ARG A 324 -33.91 15.25 11.67
CA ARG A 324 -33.93 14.59 10.36
C ARG A 324 -33.81 13.07 10.46
N GLU A 325 -34.29 12.38 9.44
CA GLU A 325 -34.02 10.96 9.25
C GLU A 325 -32.51 10.76 9.04
N HIS A 326 -31.96 9.74 9.67
CA HIS A 326 -30.52 9.52 9.67
C HIS A 326 -30.20 8.05 9.90
N TYR A 327 -28.98 7.68 9.50
CA TYR A 327 -28.39 6.38 9.75
C TYR A 327 -27.15 6.54 10.64
N LEU A 328 -26.94 5.58 11.54
CA LEU A 328 -25.71 5.38 12.29
C LEU A 328 -25.29 3.93 12.11
N PRO A 329 -24.04 3.65 11.71
CA PRO A 329 -23.55 2.28 11.57
C PRO A 329 -23.35 1.62 12.94
N PRO A 330 -23.38 0.28 12.99
CA PRO A 330 -22.96 -0.46 14.17
C PRO A 330 -21.49 -0.19 14.50
N GLU A 331 -21.11 -0.38 15.77
CA GLU A 331 -19.73 -0.19 16.21
C GLU A 331 -18.80 -1.28 15.67
N ASP A 332 -19.28 -2.53 15.62
CA ASP A 332 -18.55 -3.63 14.99
C ASP A 332 -18.81 -3.61 13.48
N ILE A 333 -17.73 -3.44 12.71
CA ILE A 333 -17.78 -3.50 11.26
C ILE A 333 -18.30 -4.85 10.75
N ASN A 334 -18.05 -5.95 11.46
CA ASN A 334 -18.50 -7.25 11.00
C ASN A 334 -20.03 -7.34 10.97
N GLU A 335 -20.74 -6.63 11.86
CA GLU A 335 -22.20 -6.56 11.83
C GLU A 335 -22.72 -5.86 10.56
N GLU A 336 -22.04 -4.79 10.13
CA GLU A 336 -22.36 -4.09 8.88
C GLU A 336 -21.96 -4.91 7.65
N CYS A 337 -20.79 -5.55 7.71
CA CYS A 337 -20.24 -6.36 6.62
C CYS A 337 -21.00 -7.66 6.38
N ASN A 338 -21.53 -8.31 7.42
CA ASN A 338 -22.33 -9.52 7.31
C ASN A 338 -23.62 -9.31 6.50
N MET A 339 -24.06 -8.05 6.32
CA MET A 339 -25.18 -7.72 5.43
C MET A 339 -24.86 -7.87 3.94
N TYR A 340 -23.60 -8.16 3.59
CA TYR A 340 -23.10 -8.19 2.21
C TYR A 340 -22.47 -9.52 1.79
N THR A 341 -22.42 -10.51 2.69
CA THR A 341 -21.91 -11.86 2.41
C THR A 341 -23.04 -12.86 2.63
N ASP A 342 -23.84 -13.10 1.58
CA ASP A 342 -24.76 -14.25 1.47
C ASP A 342 -24.09 -15.41 0.74
#